data_AF-A0AAU7JZ50-F1
#
_entry.id   AF-A0AAU7JZ50-F1
#
_cell.length_a   1.000
_cell.length_b   1.000
_cell.length_c   1.000
_cell.angle_alpha   90.00
_cell.angle_beta   90.00
_cell.angle_gamma   90.00
#
_symmetry.space_group_name_H-M   'P 1'
#
loop_
_entity.id
_entity.type
_entity.pdbx_description
1 polymer ?
#
loop_
_entity_poly.entity_id
_entity_poly.type
_entity_poly.pdbx_seq_one_letter_code
_entity_poly.pdbx_strand_id
1 'polypeptide(L)'
;MPQQLTIRVRPRLALVAVLLLVAFVATTARAATAATPLTVAQAMGTQNSSVQAVRGYVVGEPVATTTVNRSGFTGDLAVALADTAGETSTTKMVYVQLTSQWRSAWGLKTNPSLMGRQLDVTGTLTAYFSHAGLKSPTAISAVGSTPNPTTTSPTPTTTTTSPSPTGTATGPYDGTYYASAIGKTGSALRTSLHSIIKSQTVLTYDQVWNALKDTDQDPNNANNVIEIYSGRSIAKSDNGGGVDQWNREHVWAKSHGDFGTANGPGTDVHHLRPEDVSVNSTRGNLDFDNGGSSVAQCTGCLSDGDSFQPRDAVKGDVARMIFYMAIRYEGDDAWPNLEPNESVGNGTAPNIGKLSVLKAWSAGDPPDAFEKRRNQVIYDTWQHNRNPFIDHPEWVSSIWP
;
A
#
# COMPACT_ATOMS: atom_id res chain seq x y z
N MET A 1 4.42 -61.66 -44.21
CA MET A 1 3.17 -62.42 -44.40
C MET A 1 3.50 -63.91 -44.32
N PRO A 2 2.60 -64.82 -43.91
CA PRO A 2 1.29 -64.62 -43.27
C PRO A 2 1.28 -65.18 -41.81
N GLN A 3 0.52 -64.58 -40.87
CA GLN A 3 -0.74 -65.09 -40.28
C GLN A 3 -0.63 -66.37 -39.44
N GLN A 4 -1.36 -66.60 -38.34
CA GLN A 4 -2.21 -65.86 -37.39
C GLN A 4 -2.68 -67.00 -36.45
N LEU A 5 -2.79 -66.77 -35.14
CA LEU A 5 -3.48 -67.73 -34.26
C LEU A 5 -4.55 -67.01 -33.43
N THR A 6 -5.78 -67.52 -33.48
CA THR A 6 -6.98 -66.83 -32.98
C THR A 6 -7.32 -67.22 -31.54
N ILE A 7 -7.70 -66.23 -30.74
CA ILE A 7 -8.10 -66.35 -29.34
C ILE A 7 -9.55 -66.86 -29.19
N ARG A 8 -9.83 -67.73 -28.20
CA ARG A 8 -11.13 -67.79 -27.47
C ARG A 8 -10.94 -68.17 -25.98
N VAL A 9 -11.96 -67.86 -25.16
CA VAL A 9 -11.93 -67.68 -23.68
C VAL A 9 -13.34 -67.96 -23.08
N ARG A 10 -13.64 -68.08 -21.76
CA ARG A 10 -13.04 -67.43 -20.55
C ARG A 10 -12.54 -68.37 -19.40
N PRO A 11 -13.29 -68.73 -18.31
CA PRO A 11 -12.73 -68.48 -16.97
C PRO A 11 -12.83 -69.62 -15.92
N ARG A 12 -12.18 -69.45 -14.75
CA ARG A 12 -12.87 -69.48 -13.44
C ARG A 12 -12.01 -69.01 -12.25
N LEU A 13 -12.62 -68.07 -11.50
CA LEU A 13 -12.45 -67.68 -10.10
C LEU A 13 -11.09 -67.21 -9.56
N ALA A 14 -11.18 -66.20 -8.69
CA ALA A 14 -10.08 -65.49 -8.06
C ALA A 14 -10.02 -65.78 -6.56
N LEU A 15 -8.84 -65.58 -5.97
CA LEU A 15 -8.68 -65.24 -4.56
C LEU A 15 -7.57 -64.20 -4.46
N VAL A 16 -7.92 -62.96 -4.12
CA VAL A 16 -6.94 -61.85 -3.97
C VAL A 16 -6.84 -61.52 -2.50
N ALA A 17 -5.68 -61.78 -1.90
CA ALA A 17 -5.31 -61.25 -0.60
C ALA A 17 -4.53 -59.95 -0.82
N VAL A 18 -4.97 -58.86 -0.19
CA VAL A 18 -4.29 -57.55 -0.26
C VAL A 18 -3.38 -57.40 0.96
N LEU A 19 -2.07 -57.36 0.74
CA LEU A 19 -1.11 -56.82 1.72
C LEU A 19 -0.74 -55.39 1.32
N LEU A 20 -0.97 -54.44 2.22
CA LEU A 20 -0.54 -53.05 2.07
C LEU A 20 0.91 -52.91 2.51
N LEU A 21 1.79 -52.55 1.57
CA LEU A 21 3.18 -52.17 1.84
C LEU A 21 3.31 -50.65 1.74
N VAL A 22 3.57 -49.97 2.86
CA VAL A 22 3.81 -48.52 2.88
C VAL A 22 5.30 -48.24 2.72
N ALA A 23 5.69 -47.66 1.58
CA ALA A 23 7.06 -47.22 1.33
C ALA A 23 7.23 -45.75 1.75
N PHE A 24 8.19 -45.49 2.65
CA PHE A 24 8.51 -44.14 3.11
C PHE A 24 9.59 -43.53 2.21
N VAL A 25 9.22 -42.54 1.38
CA VAL A 25 10.16 -41.82 0.51
C VAL A 25 10.59 -40.53 1.18
N ALA A 26 11.84 -40.48 1.65
CA ALA A 26 12.44 -39.25 2.16
C ALA A 26 12.89 -38.35 1.00
N THR A 27 12.23 -37.22 0.81
CA THR A 27 12.62 -36.19 -0.17
C THR A 27 13.64 -35.22 0.44
N THR A 28 14.91 -35.36 0.08
CA THR A 28 15.94 -34.38 0.45
C THR A 28 15.76 -33.10 -0.38
N ALA A 29 15.36 -32.00 0.26
CA ALA A 29 15.27 -30.70 -0.39
C ALA A 29 16.68 -30.22 -0.82
N ARG A 30 16.86 -29.99 -2.13
CA ARG A 30 18.09 -29.43 -2.68
C ARG A 30 18.00 -27.90 -2.60
N ALA A 31 18.95 -27.26 -1.92
CA ALA A 31 19.02 -25.81 -1.85
C ALA A 31 19.14 -25.20 -3.26
N ALA A 32 18.32 -24.18 -3.54
CA ALA A 32 18.37 -23.44 -4.80
C ALA A 32 19.53 -22.43 -4.78
N THR A 33 20.39 -22.48 -5.79
CA THR A 33 21.44 -21.49 -6.00
C THR A 33 20.80 -20.18 -6.46
N ALA A 34 21.13 -19.05 -5.81
CA ALA A 34 20.69 -17.74 -6.25
C ALA A 34 21.25 -17.41 -7.65
N ALA A 35 20.43 -16.77 -8.51
CA ALA A 35 20.84 -16.37 -9.85
C ALA A 35 21.88 -15.24 -9.80
N THR A 36 22.87 -15.29 -10.69
CA THR A 36 23.91 -14.26 -10.81
C THR A 36 23.31 -12.93 -11.29
N PRO A 37 23.67 -11.78 -10.70
CA PRO A 37 23.23 -10.48 -11.19
C PRO A 37 23.66 -10.21 -12.64
N LEU A 38 22.79 -9.56 -13.40
CA LEU A 38 23.06 -9.05 -14.74
C LEU A 38 24.07 -7.89 -14.68
N THR A 39 24.87 -7.72 -15.72
CA THR A 39 25.60 -6.46 -15.94
C THR A 39 24.65 -5.33 -16.35
N VAL A 40 25.10 -4.08 -16.29
CA VAL A 40 24.29 -2.93 -16.73
C VAL A 40 23.94 -3.07 -18.21
N ALA A 41 24.90 -3.42 -19.08
CA ALA A 41 24.63 -3.66 -20.50
C ALA A 41 23.57 -4.77 -20.74
N GLN A 42 23.58 -5.86 -19.95
CA GLN A 42 22.58 -6.92 -20.03
C GLN A 42 21.19 -6.44 -19.56
N ALA A 43 21.14 -5.64 -18.49
CA ALA A 43 19.90 -5.06 -17.98
C ALA A 43 19.26 -4.04 -18.95
N MET A 44 20.09 -3.28 -19.68
CA MET A 44 19.64 -2.40 -20.77
C MET A 44 19.04 -3.19 -21.94
N GLY A 45 19.63 -4.34 -22.30
CA GLY A 45 19.11 -5.22 -23.35
C GLY A 45 17.86 -6.02 -22.95
N THR A 46 17.52 -6.09 -21.66
CA THR A 46 16.44 -6.94 -21.17
C THR A 46 15.10 -6.21 -21.06
N GLN A 47 15.05 -5.00 -20.46
CA GLN A 47 13.91 -4.04 -20.36
C GLN A 47 12.49 -4.55 -20.72
N ASN A 48 12.05 -5.63 -20.08
CA ASN A 48 10.82 -6.38 -20.40
C ASN A 48 9.86 -6.51 -19.20
N SER A 49 10.02 -5.62 -18.21
CA SER A 49 9.31 -5.66 -16.92
C SER A 49 9.56 -6.92 -16.08
N SER A 50 10.57 -7.74 -16.39
CA SER A 50 11.03 -8.79 -15.47
C SER A 50 11.78 -8.18 -14.27
N VAL A 51 11.69 -8.86 -13.12
CA VAL A 51 12.48 -8.54 -11.93
C VAL A 51 13.84 -9.21 -12.04
N GLN A 52 14.92 -8.43 -12.01
CA GLN A 52 16.29 -8.91 -12.13
C GLN A 52 17.20 -8.22 -11.12
N ALA A 53 18.25 -8.91 -10.68
CA ALA A 53 19.38 -8.29 -10.01
C ALA A 53 20.33 -7.69 -11.06
N VAL A 54 20.80 -6.46 -10.85
CA VAL A 54 21.73 -5.73 -11.71
C VAL A 54 22.91 -5.27 -10.87
N ARG A 55 24.12 -5.59 -11.33
CA ARG A 55 25.38 -5.15 -10.73
C ARG A 55 25.96 -3.99 -11.53
N GLY A 56 26.27 -2.88 -10.87
CA GLY A 56 26.88 -1.71 -11.53
C GLY A 56 27.50 -0.72 -10.56
N TYR A 57 28.37 0.15 -11.07
CA TYR A 57 28.97 1.26 -10.33
C TYR A 57 28.05 2.47 -10.35
N VAL A 58 27.87 3.15 -9.21
CA VAL A 58 27.14 4.42 -9.13
C VAL A 58 27.93 5.50 -9.87
N VAL A 59 27.29 6.06 -10.90
CA VAL A 59 27.88 7.05 -11.82
C VAL A 59 27.13 8.38 -11.85
N GLY A 60 26.20 8.61 -10.91
CA GLY A 60 25.60 9.92 -10.65
C GLY A 60 24.10 9.90 -10.40
N GLU A 61 23.52 11.09 -10.26
CA GLU A 61 22.09 11.32 -10.04
C GLU A 61 21.44 11.66 -11.40
N PRO A 62 20.59 10.80 -11.98
CA PRO A 62 19.86 11.13 -13.19
C PRO A 62 18.72 12.11 -12.87
N VAL A 63 18.76 13.29 -13.50
CA VAL A 63 17.75 14.36 -13.32
C VAL A 63 16.90 14.59 -14.58
N ALA A 64 17.31 14.04 -15.72
CA ALA A 64 16.52 13.95 -16.95
C ALA A 64 17.01 12.77 -17.80
N THR A 65 16.29 12.44 -18.88
CA THR A 65 16.62 11.32 -19.81
C THR A 65 18.09 11.27 -20.21
N THR A 66 18.70 12.42 -20.52
CA THR A 66 20.09 12.54 -20.98
C THR A 66 20.99 13.32 -20.02
N THR A 67 20.56 13.57 -18.78
CA THR A 67 21.28 14.43 -17.83
C THR A 67 21.51 13.71 -16.51
N VAL A 68 22.78 13.50 -16.17
CA VAL A 68 23.23 12.86 -14.92
C VAL A 68 24.20 13.80 -14.20
N ASN A 69 23.82 14.26 -13.01
CA ASN A 69 24.69 15.06 -12.15
C ASN A 69 25.82 14.16 -11.60
N ARG A 70 27.07 14.61 -11.77
CA ARG A 70 28.27 13.95 -11.22
C ARG A 70 28.73 14.50 -9.87
N SER A 71 28.16 15.63 -9.45
CA SER A 71 28.48 16.38 -8.22
C SER A 71 27.36 17.40 -7.97
N GLY A 72 27.23 17.90 -6.75
CA GLY A 72 26.21 18.92 -6.42
C GLY A 72 24.78 18.36 -6.47
N PHE A 73 24.61 17.12 -5.99
CA PHE A 73 23.38 16.35 -6.13
C PHE A 73 22.17 17.07 -5.50
N THR A 74 21.04 17.11 -6.20
CA THR A 74 19.89 17.94 -5.82
C THR A 74 18.83 17.16 -5.05
N GLY A 75 18.76 15.84 -5.24
CA GLY A 75 17.84 14.92 -4.57
C GLY A 75 18.39 13.51 -4.36
N ASP A 76 17.63 12.71 -3.63
CA ASP A 76 17.91 11.30 -3.32
C ASP A 76 16.98 10.34 -4.09
N LEU A 77 16.40 10.81 -5.20
CA LEU A 77 15.31 10.12 -5.90
C LEU A 77 15.78 9.00 -6.82
N ALA A 78 17.04 9.01 -7.25
CA ALA A 78 17.57 8.07 -8.22
C ALA A 78 19.10 7.98 -8.20
N VAL A 79 19.63 6.87 -8.71
CA VAL A 79 21.06 6.72 -9.05
C VAL A 79 21.21 6.09 -10.43
N ALA A 80 22.20 6.54 -11.18
CA ALA A 80 22.62 5.92 -12.44
C ALA A 80 23.70 4.86 -12.14
N LEU A 81 23.54 3.67 -12.70
CA LEU A 81 24.52 2.59 -12.65
C LEU A 81 25.17 2.38 -14.01
N ALA A 82 26.48 2.11 -14.06
CA ALA A 82 27.20 1.70 -15.26
C ALA A 82 28.17 0.53 -14.99
N ASP A 83 28.59 -0.18 -16.04
CA ASP A 83 29.54 -1.29 -15.91
C ASP A 83 30.96 -0.85 -15.50
N THR A 84 31.28 0.45 -15.58
CA THR A 84 32.54 1.02 -15.07
C THR A 84 32.31 2.33 -14.30
N ALA A 85 33.07 2.55 -13.22
CA ALA A 85 32.93 3.74 -12.36
C ALA A 85 33.24 5.09 -13.05
N GLY A 86 34.03 5.04 -14.13
CA GLY A 86 34.39 6.21 -14.93
C GLY A 86 33.42 6.54 -16.06
N GLU A 87 32.36 5.75 -16.26
CA GLU A 87 31.43 5.95 -17.39
C GLU A 87 30.65 7.27 -17.24
N THR A 88 30.54 7.99 -18.36
CA THR A 88 29.86 9.29 -18.48
C THR A 88 28.81 9.30 -19.59
N SER A 89 28.81 8.32 -20.48
CA SER A 89 27.82 8.18 -21.54
C SER A 89 26.53 7.60 -20.98
N THR A 90 25.47 8.40 -20.99
CA THR A 90 24.13 8.00 -20.49
C THR A 90 23.60 6.76 -21.19
N THR A 91 23.91 6.58 -22.49
CA THR A 91 23.53 5.40 -23.29
C THR A 91 24.15 4.07 -22.85
N LYS A 92 24.94 4.07 -21.78
CA LYS A 92 25.51 2.87 -21.13
C LYS A 92 25.12 2.77 -19.64
N MET A 93 24.08 3.49 -19.23
CA MET A 93 23.60 3.54 -17.85
C MET A 93 22.23 2.88 -17.70
N VAL A 94 21.96 2.31 -16.53
CA VAL A 94 20.60 2.03 -16.06
C VAL A 94 20.26 3.00 -14.96
N TYR A 95 19.12 3.70 -15.08
CA TYR A 95 18.64 4.61 -14.05
C TYR A 95 17.78 3.85 -13.02
N VAL A 96 18.28 3.73 -11.80
CA VAL A 96 17.58 3.13 -10.66
C VAL A 96 16.72 4.19 -9.99
N GLN A 97 15.40 3.97 -9.96
CA GLN A 97 14.49 4.82 -9.19
C GLN A 97 14.54 4.42 -7.70
N LEU A 98 15.01 5.31 -6.83
CA LEU A 98 15.01 5.08 -5.39
C LEU A 98 13.63 5.41 -4.79
N THR A 99 12.88 4.36 -4.45
CA THR A 99 11.71 4.48 -3.56
C THR A 99 12.13 5.00 -2.19
N SER A 100 11.21 5.64 -1.46
CA SER A 100 11.44 6.34 -0.17
C SER A 100 12.38 5.59 0.78
N GLN A 101 12.12 4.30 1.00
CA GLN A 101 12.89 3.39 1.87
C GLN A 101 14.39 3.30 1.56
N TRP A 102 14.82 3.58 0.32
CA TRP A 102 16.22 3.50 -0.09
C TRP A 102 16.92 4.86 -0.14
N ARG A 103 16.19 5.98 -0.07
CA ARG A 103 16.73 7.32 -0.32
C ARG A 103 17.78 7.74 0.70
N SER A 104 17.50 7.51 1.98
CA SER A 104 18.41 7.85 3.09
C SER A 104 19.71 7.04 3.09
N ALA A 105 19.71 5.83 2.52
CA ALA A 105 20.88 4.94 2.48
C ALA A 105 21.63 4.94 1.14
N TRP A 106 20.94 5.19 0.03
CA TRP A 106 21.46 5.02 -1.33
C TRP A 106 21.34 6.25 -2.24
N GLY A 107 20.64 7.30 -1.79
CA GLY A 107 20.56 8.56 -2.50
C GLY A 107 21.85 9.37 -2.41
N LEU A 108 22.22 10.05 -3.49
CA LEU A 108 23.52 10.73 -3.62
C LEU A 108 23.61 12.11 -2.95
N LYS A 109 22.48 12.78 -2.67
CA LYS A 109 22.46 14.02 -1.91
C LYS A 109 22.77 13.75 -0.43
N THR A 110 22.16 12.71 0.13
CA THR A 110 22.43 12.25 1.50
C THR A 110 23.76 11.48 1.59
N ASN A 111 24.10 10.68 0.56
CA ASN A 111 25.28 9.80 0.56
C ASN A 111 26.20 10.02 -0.66
N PRO A 112 26.83 11.21 -0.81
CA PRO A 112 27.69 11.50 -1.97
C PRO A 112 28.92 10.57 -2.08
N SER A 113 29.30 9.90 -1.00
CA SER A 113 30.38 8.90 -0.94
C SER A 113 30.08 7.58 -1.66
N LEU A 114 28.84 7.39 -2.13
CA LEU A 114 28.45 6.26 -2.99
C LEU A 114 28.96 6.39 -4.43
N MET A 115 29.31 7.60 -4.89
CA MET A 115 29.88 7.79 -6.22
C MET A 115 31.10 6.88 -6.44
N GLY A 116 31.07 6.08 -7.50
CA GLY A 116 32.12 5.09 -7.82
C GLY A 116 32.07 3.79 -7.00
N ARG A 117 31.09 3.59 -6.10
CA ARG A 117 30.85 2.31 -5.42
C ARG A 117 30.05 1.36 -6.30
N GLN A 118 30.32 0.06 -6.22
CA GLN A 118 29.57 -0.97 -6.93
C GLN A 118 28.41 -1.48 -6.06
N LEU A 119 27.21 -1.50 -6.64
CA LEU A 119 25.98 -1.98 -6.01
C LEU A 119 25.42 -3.19 -6.76
N ASP A 120 24.76 -4.08 -6.01
CA ASP A 120 23.75 -5.00 -6.53
C ASP A 120 22.36 -4.41 -6.22
N VAL A 121 21.57 -4.17 -7.26
CA VAL A 121 20.20 -3.65 -7.19
C VAL A 121 19.25 -4.65 -7.82
N THR A 122 18.29 -5.17 -7.06
CA THR A 122 17.22 -6.04 -7.59
C THR A 122 15.94 -5.24 -7.75
N GLY A 123 15.29 -5.32 -8.90
CA GLY A 123 14.00 -4.68 -9.17
C GLY A 123 13.53 -4.87 -10.61
N THR A 124 12.46 -4.17 -10.99
CA THR A 124 11.78 -4.33 -12.28
C THR A 124 12.52 -3.58 -13.39
N LEU A 125 12.99 -4.29 -14.41
CA LEU A 125 13.64 -3.71 -15.58
C LEU A 125 12.62 -3.07 -16.52
N THR A 126 12.42 -1.76 -16.36
CA THR A 126 11.45 -0.96 -17.13
C THR A 126 11.87 0.51 -17.17
N ALA A 127 11.35 1.25 -18.14
CA ALA A 127 11.82 2.59 -18.43
C ALA A 127 11.62 3.58 -17.28
N TYR A 128 12.64 4.40 -17.05
CA TYR A 128 12.62 5.54 -16.12
C TYR A 128 13.22 6.75 -16.83
N PHE A 129 12.52 7.90 -16.81
CA PHE A 129 12.78 9.05 -17.70
C PHE A 129 12.89 8.68 -19.19
N SER A 130 12.10 7.73 -19.69
CA SER A 130 12.22 7.18 -21.06
C SER A 130 13.61 6.61 -21.41
N HIS A 131 14.43 6.34 -20.38
CA HIS A 131 15.71 5.67 -20.48
C HIS A 131 15.61 4.24 -19.96
N ALA A 132 16.57 3.37 -20.29
CA ALA A 132 16.69 2.06 -19.68
C ALA A 132 16.80 2.21 -18.15
N GLY A 133 15.93 1.54 -17.41
CA GLY A 133 15.72 1.78 -15.99
C GLY A 133 15.53 0.51 -15.16
N LEU A 134 15.59 0.71 -13.85
CA LEU A 134 15.20 -0.26 -12.85
C LEU A 134 14.30 0.45 -11.84
N LYS A 135 13.03 0.07 -11.82
CA LYS A 135 12.01 0.61 -10.91
C LYS A 135 11.67 -0.37 -9.80
N SER A 136 11.04 0.15 -8.75
CA SER A 136 10.57 -0.61 -7.60
C SER A 136 11.65 -1.55 -7.01
N PRO A 137 12.87 -1.06 -6.71
CA PRO A 137 13.93 -1.91 -6.19
C PRO A 137 13.51 -2.62 -4.89
N THR A 138 13.65 -3.93 -4.88
CA THR A 138 13.33 -4.84 -3.77
C THR A 138 14.54 -5.19 -2.92
N ALA A 139 15.76 -5.01 -3.44
CA ALA A 139 17.00 -5.09 -2.68
C ALA A 139 18.06 -4.13 -3.24
N ILE A 140 18.81 -3.47 -2.37
CA ILE A 140 20.05 -2.74 -2.73
C ILE A 140 21.13 -3.12 -1.72
N SER A 141 22.32 -3.47 -2.20
CA SER A 141 23.47 -3.77 -1.36
C SER A 141 24.79 -3.33 -2.03
N ALA A 142 25.79 -2.99 -1.22
CA ALA A 142 27.13 -2.71 -1.72
C ALA A 142 27.91 -4.02 -1.94
N VAL A 143 28.54 -4.14 -3.11
CA VAL A 143 29.33 -5.34 -3.46
C VAL A 143 30.60 -5.36 -2.60
N GLY A 144 30.82 -6.48 -1.90
CA GLY A 144 31.98 -6.68 -1.01
C GLY A 144 31.70 -6.52 0.48
N SER A 145 30.46 -6.18 0.88
CA SER A 145 30.00 -6.23 2.27
C SER A 145 29.01 -7.39 2.49
N THR A 146 29.21 -8.18 3.54
CA THR A 146 28.18 -9.10 4.05
C THR A 146 26.96 -8.32 4.52
N PRO A 147 25.72 -8.85 4.37
CA PRO A 147 24.53 -8.16 4.86
C PRO A 147 24.60 -8.03 6.39
N ASN A 148 24.65 -6.80 6.88
CA ASN A 148 24.69 -6.51 8.31
C ASN A 148 23.39 -5.82 8.76
N PRO A 149 22.46 -6.55 9.41
CA PRO A 149 21.44 -5.93 10.24
C PRO A 149 22.02 -5.59 11.62
N THR A 150 22.15 -4.28 11.86
CA THR A 150 22.28 -3.64 13.20
C THR A 150 23.63 -3.78 13.92
N THR A 151 24.15 -2.65 14.42
CA THR A 151 25.13 -2.63 15.52
C THR A 151 24.65 -1.66 16.61
N THR A 152 24.40 -2.19 17.80
CA THR A 152 24.13 -1.43 19.03
C THR A 152 25.42 -1.22 19.82
N SER A 153 25.50 -0.13 20.58
CA SER A 153 26.50 0.09 21.64
C SER A 153 25.76 0.52 22.94
N PRO A 154 26.23 0.19 24.17
CA PRO A 154 25.29 -0.10 25.26
C PRO A 154 25.29 0.84 26.48
N THR A 155 24.27 0.64 27.35
CA THR A 155 24.24 0.89 28.82
C THR A 155 23.91 2.32 29.30
N PRO A 156 23.23 2.54 30.47
CA PRO A 156 22.53 1.62 31.40
C PRO A 156 20.98 1.79 31.41
N THR A 157 20.14 0.76 31.54
CA THR A 157 19.91 -0.21 32.65
C THR A 157 19.06 0.31 33.81
N THR A 158 17.79 -0.09 33.86
CA THR A 158 17.18 -0.69 35.06
C THR A 158 16.03 -1.62 34.69
N THR A 159 15.76 -2.59 35.55
CA THR A 159 15.03 -3.82 35.24
C THR A 159 13.51 -3.67 35.37
N THR A 160 12.76 -4.03 34.33
CA THR A 160 11.39 -4.52 34.49
C THR A 160 11.10 -5.63 33.49
N THR A 161 10.82 -6.83 34.00
CA THR A 161 10.51 -8.02 33.21
C THR A 161 9.06 -8.00 32.72
N SER A 162 8.84 -8.00 31.40
CA SER A 162 7.64 -8.52 30.76
C SER A 162 7.97 -8.92 29.31
N PRO A 163 7.31 -9.94 28.72
CA PRO A 163 7.98 -10.81 27.76
C PRO A 163 7.93 -10.36 26.31
N SER A 164 8.83 -10.97 25.53
CA SER A 164 8.72 -11.12 24.07
C SER A 164 7.30 -11.55 23.66
N PRO A 165 6.71 -10.95 22.61
CA PRO A 165 5.68 -11.62 21.84
C PRO A 165 6.35 -12.76 21.04
N THR A 166 6.64 -13.86 21.73
CA THR A 166 6.76 -15.16 21.09
C THR A 166 5.35 -15.57 20.73
N GLY A 167 4.89 -15.08 19.59
CA GLY A 167 3.51 -15.21 19.16
C GLY A 167 3.35 -14.55 17.80
N THR A 168 3.15 -15.37 16.78
CA THR A 168 2.50 -14.92 15.56
C THR A 168 1.12 -14.40 15.97
N ALA A 169 0.97 -13.08 16.07
CA ALA A 169 -0.34 -12.46 16.02
C ALA A 169 -0.82 -12.61 14.58
N THR A 170 -1.25 -13.81 14.20
CA THR A 170 -2.06 -13.98 12.99
C THR A 170 -3.33 -13.19 13.24
N GLY A 171 -3.45 -12.03 12.60
CA GLY A 171 -4.75 -11.42 12.41
C GLY A 171 -5.72 -12.43 11.79
N PRO A 172 -7.04 -12.27 12.02
CA PRO A 172 -8.03 -13.28 11.63
C PRO A 172 -8.07 -13.56 10.12
N TYR A 173 -7.42 -12.75 9.30
CA TYR A 173 -7.37 -12.88 7.85
C TYR A 173 -5.94 -13.13 7.29
N ASP A 174 -4.93 -13.28 8.14
CA ASP A 174 -3.51 -13.40 7.73
C ASP A 174 -3.23 -14.66 6.90
N GLY A 175 -3.80 -15.78 7.32
CA GLY A 175 -3.70 -17.05 6.59
C GLY A 175 -4.61 -17.14 5.36
N THR A 176 -5.42 -16.12 5.10
CA THR A 176 -6.46 -16.12 4.05
C THR A 176 -6.38 -14.87 3.18
N TYR A 177 -7.14 -13.81 3.51
CA TYR A 177 -7.26 -12.60 2.71
C TYR A 177 -5.93 -11.84 2.55
N TYR A 178 -5.11 -11.80 3.60
CA TYR A 178 -3.82 -11.10 3.61
C TYR A 178 -2.59 -12.00 3.39
N ALA A 179 -2.78 -13.29 3.04
CA ALA A 179 -1.68 -14.26 2.95
C ALA A 179 -0.54 -13.85 2.00
N SER A 180 -0.83 -13.06 0.96
CA SER A 180 0.19 -12.54 0.05
C SER A 180 0.87 -11.25 0.52
N ALA A 181 0.37 -10.60 1.58
CA ALA A 181 0.92 -9.38 2.18
C ALA A 181 1.76 -9.64 3.45
N ILE A 182 1.47 -10.71 4.20
CA ILE A 182 2.17 -11.02 5.46
C ILE A 182 3.69 -11.06 5.28
N GLY A 183 4.41 -10.41 6.21
CA GLY A 183 5.88 -10.35 6.23
C GLY A 183 6.51 -9.41 5.20
N LYS A 184 5.72 -8.70 4.38
CA LYS A 184 6.22 -7.67 3.46
C LYS A 184 6.19 -6.29 4.11
N THR A 185 7.02 -5.38 3.59
CA THR A 185 7.04 -3.95 3.93
C THR A 185 7.21 -3.11 2.67
N GLY A 186 7.09 -1.79 2.80
CA GLY A 186 7.38 -0.81 1.76
C GLY A 186 6.60 -1.03 0.47
N SER A 187 7.30 -0.89 -0.67
CA SER A 187 6.70 -1.11 -1.99
C SER A 187 6.16 -2.54 -2.19
N ALA A 188 6.80 -3.55 -1.61
CA ALA A 188 6.33 -4.93 -1.72
C ALA A 188 4.99 -5.15 -0.98
N LEU A 189 4.82 -4.49 0.17
CA LEU A 189 3.55 -4.48 0.89
C LEU A 189 2.50 -3.69 0.12
N ARG A 190 2.80 -2.44 -0.30
CA ARG A 190 1.92 -1.57 -1.11
C ARG A 190 1.35 -2.31 -2.32
N THR A 191 2.20 -2.88 -3.18
CA THR A 191 1.75 -3.66 -4.35
C THR A 191 0.93 -4.90 -3.99
N SER A 192 1.23 -5.56 -2.86
CA SER A 192 0.48 -6.75 -2.44
C SER A 192 -0.91 -6.38 -1.93
N LEU A 193 -1.02 -5.34 -1.10
CA LEU A 193 -2.29 -4.82 -0.62
C LEU A 193 -3.14 -4.27 -1.76
N HIS A 194 -2.57 -3.47 -2.66
CA HIS A 194 -3.24 -3.00 -3.87
C HIS A 194 -3.80 -4.17 -4.69
N SER A 195 -3.00 -5.22 -4.92
CA SER A 195 -3.45 -6.42 -5.64
C SER A 195 -4.59 -7.17 -4.94
N ILE A 196 -4.63 -7.16 -3.61
CA ILE A 196 -5.71 -7.77 -2.81
C ILE A 196 -6.99 -6.90 -2.91
N ILE A 197 -6.88 -5.60 -2.60
CA ILE A 197 -8.05 -4.75 -2.35
C ILE A 197 -8.67 -4.14 -3.62
N LYS A 198 -7.97 -4.19 -4.76
CA LYS A 198 -8.52 -3.65 -6.02
C LYS A 198 -9.64 -4.47 -6.65
N SER A 199 -9.75 -5.74 -6.26
CA SER A 199 -10.90 -6.57 -6.58
C SER A 199 -12.03 -6.28 -5.60
N GLN A 200 -13.09 -5.62 -6.07
CA GLN A 200 -14.26 -5.27 -5.25
C GLN A 200 -15.54 -5.29 -6.08
N THR A 201 -16.68 -5.53 -5.45
CA THR A 201 -17.99 -5.16 -5.99
C THR A 201 -18.08 -3.64 -6.02
N VAL A 202 -18.35 -3.07 -7.19
CA VAL A 202 -18.46 -1.62 -7.38
C VAL A 202 -19.92 -1.21 -7.29
N LEU A 203 -20.25 -0.37 -6.30
CA LEU A 203 -21.60 0.16 -6.10
C LEU A 203 -21.91 1.28 -7.11
N THR A 204 -23.19 1.45 -7.44
CA THR A 204 -23.70 2.69 -8.03
C THR A 204 -23.82 3.77 -6.97
N TYR A 205 -23.82 5.03 -7.40
CA TYR A 205 -23.94 6.16 -6.48
C TYR A 205 -25.24 6.14 -5.64
N ASP A 206 -26.33 5.58 -6.17
CA ASP A 206 -27.60 5.43 -5.42
C ASP A 206 -27.53 4.29 -4.39
N GLN A 207 -26.82 3.20 -4.68
CA GLN A 207 -26.63 2.09 -3.73
C GLN A 207 -25.87 2.52 -2.48
N VAL A 208 -24.97 3.52 -2.59
CA VAL A 208 -24.24 4.11 -1.45
C VAL A 208 -25.18 4.53 -0.32
N TRP A 209 -26.38 5.07 -0.61
CA TRP A 209 -27.31 5.46 0.45
C TRP A 209 -27.74 4.31 1.33
N ASN A 210 -27.93 3.12 0.75
CA ASN A 210 -28.30 1.93 1.51
C ASN A 210 -27.08 1.34 2.24
N ALA A 211 -25.90 1.41 1.61
CA ALA A 211 -24.64 1.01 2.24
C ALA A 211 -24.34 1.82 3.50
N LEU A 212 -24.36 3.17 3.44
CA LEU A 212 -24.08 4.01 4.61
C LEU A 212 -25.09 3.82 5.76
N LYS A 213 -26.35 3.48 5.43
CA LYS A 213 -27.38 3.13 6.44
C LYS A 213 -27.12 1.79 7.13
N ASP A 214 -26.22 0.96 6.62
CA ASP A 214 -25.79 -0.29 7.23
C ASP A 214 -24.39 -0.14 7.85
N THR A 215 -23.40 0.31 7.08
CA THR A 215 -21.99 0.43 7.50
C THR A 215 -21.83 1.33 8.72
N ASP A 216 -22.54 2.45 8.76
CA ASP A 216 -22.40 3.49 9.79
C ASP A 216 -23.60 3.52 10.76
N GLN A 217 -24.39 2.44 10.84
CA GLN A 217 -25.50 2.32 11.79
C GLN A 217 -25.06 2.53 13.25
N ASP A 218 -25.78 3.37 13.99
CA ASP A 218 -25.57 3.58 15.42
C ASP A 218 -25.81 2.26 16.21
N PRO A 219 -24.81 1.74 16.96
CA PRO A 219 -24.95 0.50 17.72
C PRO A 219 -26.01 0.60 18.84
N ASN A 220 -26.33 1.81 19.30
CA ASN A 220 -27.34 2.05 20.34
C ASN A 220 -28.73 2.36 19.76
N ASN A 221 -28.83 2.66 18.46
CA ASN A 221 -30.10 2.94 17.78
C ASN A 221 -30.06 2.52 16.31
N ALA A 222 -30.60 1.33 16.01
CA ALA A 222 -30.61 0.79 14.64
C ALA A 222 -31.40 1.61 13.60
N ASN A 223 -32.18 2.62 14.01
CA ASN A 223 -32.85 3.56 13.11
C ASN A 223 -31.96 4.73 12.70
N ASN A 224 -30.77 4.88 13.29
CA ASN A 224 -29.85 5.99 13.09
C ASN A 224 -28.54 5.55 12.43
N VAL A 225 -27.79 6.54 11.91
CA VAL A 225 -26.35 6.45 11.58
C VAL A 225 -25.56 7.41 12.45
N ILE A 226 -24.25 7.14 12.61
CA ILE A 226 -23.31 8.06 13.23
C ILE A 226 -22.58 8.85 12.14
N GLU A 227 -22.71 10.17 12.17
CA GLU A 227 -21.95 11.10 11.32
C GLU A 227 -20.46 11.09 11.67
N ILE A 228 -19.58 11.09 10.67
CA ILE A 228 -18.13 10.92 10.85
C ILE A 228 -17.52 12.03 11.72
N TYR A 229 -17.58 13.28 11.26
CA TYR A 229 -16.93 14.41 11.91
C TYR A 229 -17.75 14.89 13.11
N SER A 230 -19.03 15.22 12.93
CA SER A 230 -19.88 15.72 14.03
C SER A 230 -20.01 14.72 15.19
N GLY A 231 -19.98 13.40 14.89
CA GLY A 231 -20.27 12.33 15.85
C GLY A 231 -21.75 12.21 16.24
N ARG A 232 -22.65 12.93 15.57
CA ARG A 232 -24.09 12.95 15.83
C ARG A 232 -24.73 11.63 15.40
N SER A 233 -25.61 11.10 16.26
CA SER A 233 -26.55 10.05 15.89
C SER A 233 -27.79 10.69 15.25
N ILE A 234 -28.03 10.41 13.96
CA ILE A 234 -29.10 11.00 13.15
C ILE A 234 -29.94 9.91 12.47
N ALA A 235 -31.23 10.17 12.26
CA ALA A 235 -32.13 9.20 11.64
C ALA A 235 -31.70 8.82 10.21
N LYS A 236 -31.75 7.52 9.88
CA LYS A 236 -31.49 6.98 8.53
C LYS A 236 -32.40 7.56 7.44
N SER A 237 -33.54 8.14 7.82
CA SER A 237 -34.49 8.80 6.93
C SER A 237 -34.20 10.29 6.72
N ASP A 238 -33.41 10.93 7.58
CA ASP A 238 -33.10 12.35 7.50
C ASP A 238 -31.86 12.63 6.64
N ASN A 239 -31.82 11.94 5.49
CA ASN A 239 -30.74 11.97 4.54
C ASN A 239 -31.14 12.84 3.34
N GLY A 240 -30.29 13.78 2.93
CA GLY A 240 -30.68 14.74 1.90
C GLY A 240 -29.64 15.81 1.61
N GLY A 241 -30.09 17.06 1.66
CA GLY A 241 -29.28 18.24 1.34
C GLY A 241 -29.79 19.53 2.00
N GLY A 242 -30.75 19.42 2.93
CA GLY A 242 -31.14 20.52 3.82
C GLY A 242 -30.18 20.69 4.99
N VAL A 243 -30.33 21.82 5.69
CA VAL A 243 -29.63 22.07 6.97
C VAL A 243 -30.06 21.02 8.00
N ASP A 244 -29.15 20.64 8.90
CA ASP A 244 -29.29 19.62 9.94
C ASP A 244 -29.59 18.18 9.46
N GLN A 245 -29.65 17.94 8.14
CA GLN A 245 -29.69 16.62 7.52
C GLN A 245 -28.30 16.07 7.27
N TRP A 246 -28.17 14.75 7.09
CA TRP A 246 -26.92 14.14 6.64
C TRP A 246 -26.87 13.90 5.13
N ASN A 247 -25.66 13.97 4.56
CA ASN A 247 -25.38 13.62 3.18
C ASN A 247 -24.16 12.67 3.08
N ARG A 248 -23.71 12.41 1.84
CA ARG A 248 -22.51 11.61 1.57
C ARG A 248 -21.29 12.51 1.62
N GLU A 249 -20.50 12.38 2.68
CA GLU A 249 -19.14 12.89 2.72
C GLU A 249 -18.21 11.96 1.92
N HIS A 250 -17.35 12.57 1.12
CA HIS A 250 -16.26 11.94 0.38
C HIS A 250 -14.96 12.29 1.10
N VAL A 251 -14.55 11.47 2.09
CA VAL A 251 -13.35 11.76 2.92
C VAL A 251 -12.11 12.04 2.06
N TRP A 252 -11.86 11.25 1.01
CA TRP A 252 -11.07 11.73 -0.13
C TRP A 252 -11.91 12.70 -0.97
N ALA A 253 -11.61 14.00 -0.91
CA ALA A 253 -12.40 15.02 -1.59
C ALA A 253 -12.35 14.84 -3.12
N LYS A 254 -13.52 14.80 -3.77
CA LYS A 254 -13.70 14.48 -5.20
C LYS A 254 -12.87 15.33 -6.17
N SER A 255 -12.57 16.58 -5.81
CA SER A 255 -11.75 17.49 -6.62
C SER A 255 -10.27 17.09 -6.66
N HIS A 256 -9.78 16.35 -5.67
CA HIS A 256 -8.41 15.86 -5.59
C HIS A 256 -8.27 14.57 -6.41
N GLY A 257 -8.50 14.66 -7.72
CA GLY A 257 -8.53 13.52 -8.64
C GLY A 257 -9.74 13.46 -9.59
N ASP A 258 -10.61 14.48 -9.59
CA ASP A 258 -11.69 14.72 -10.56
C ASP A 258 -12.64 13.51 -10.86
N PHE A 259 -12.82 12.61 -9.89
CA PHE A 259 -13.62 11.40 -10.09
C PHE A 259 -15.13 11.60 -9.85
N GLY A 260 -15.52 12.74 -9.27
CA GLY A 260 -16.91 13.11 -9.05
C GLY A 260 -17.70 12.03 -8.29
N THR A 261 -18.77 11.53 -8.91
CA THR A 261 -19.66 10.50 -8.33
C THR A 261 -19.64 9.21 -9.14
N ALA A 262 -18.61 9.01 -9.97
CA ALA A 262 -18.52 7.88 -10.86
C ALA A 262 -18.15 6.58 -10.13
N ASN A 263 -18.62 5.46 -10.68
CA ASN A 263 -18.41 4.11 -10.14
C ASN A 263 -16.93 3.78 -9.99
N GLY A 264 -16.48 3.56 -8.75
CA GLY A 264 -15.06 3.50 -8.39
C GLY A 264 -14.83 4.40 -7.17
N PRO A 265 -13.84 5.31 -7.15
CA PRO A 265 -13.56 6.15 -6.00
C PRO A 265 -14.76 7.07 -5.66
N GLY A 266 -15.60 7.44 -6.63
CA GLY A 266 -16.82 8.22 -6.35
C GLY A 266 -17.91 7.46 -5.59
N THR A 267 -17.80 6.13 -5.49
CA THR A 267 -18.79 5.24 -4.87
C THR A 267 -18.21 4.26 -3.84
N ASP A 268 -16.91 4.37 -3.50
CA ASP A 268 -16.23 3.45 -2.59
C ASP A 268 -16.55 3.72 -1.11
N VAL A 269 -17.38 2.87 -0.51
CA VAL A 269 -17.86 3.04 0.86
C VAL A 269 -16.79 2.81 1.93
N HIS A 270 -15.57 2.39 1.59
CA HIS A 270 -14.46 2.46 2.56
C HIS A 270 -14.12 3.91 2.92
N HIS A 271 -14.35 4.90 2.05
CA HIS A 271 -14.10 6.31 2.35
C HIS A 271 -15.33 7.22 2.32
N LEU A 272 -16.45 6.81 1.71
CA LEU A 272 -17.70 7.56 1.85
C LEU A 272 -18.28 7.35 3.25
N ARG A 273 -18.73 8.43 3.90
CA ARG A 273 -19.34 8.42 5.25
C ARG A 273 -20.62 9.27 5.27
N PRO A 274 -21.57 9.03 6.19
CA PRO A 274 -22.61 10.01 6.49
C PRO A 274 -21.99 11.21 7.21
N GLU A 275 -22.40 12.43 6.89
CA GLU A 275 -22.03 13.66 7.63
C GLU A 275 -23.12 14.71 7.54
N ASP A 276 -23.26 15.57 8.55
CA ASP A 276 -24.11 16.76 8.48
C ASP A 276 -23.77 17.62 7.26
N VAL A 277 -24.79 18.08 6.54
CA VAL A 277 -24.63 18.85 5.29
C VAL A 277 -23.80 20.12 5.47
N SER A 278 -23.89 20.77 6.63
CA SER A 278 -23.22 22.04 6.94
C SER A 278 -21.79 21.81 7.40
N VAL A 279 -21.52 20.74 8.17
CA VAL A 279 -20.15 20.32 8.52
C VAL A 279 -19.40 19.84 7.27
N ASN A 280 -20.04 19.02 6.43
CA ASN A 280 -19.49 18.61 5.13
C ASN A 280 -19.21 19.83 4.24
N SER A 281 -20.17 20.76 4.11
CA SER A 281 -19.94 22.00 3.34
C SER A 281 -18.82 22.88 3.90
N THR A 282 -18.55 22.82 5.22
CA THR A 282 -17.44 23.55 5.84
C THR A 282 -16.10 22.87 5.55
N ARG A 283 -16.06 21.52 5.59
CA ARG A 283 -14.89 20.74 5.19
C ARG A 283 -14.58 20.92 3.70
N GLY A 284 -15.60 20.94 2.84
CA GLY A 284 -15.48 21.20 1.40
C GLY A 284 -14.46 20.30 0.71
N ASN A 285 -13.38 20.89 0.23
CA ASN A 285 -12.21 20.19 -0.31
C ASN A 285 -10.91 20.52 0.45
N LEU A 286 -11.00 20.89 1.73
CA LEU A 286 -9.83 21.13 2.56
C LEU A 286 -9.02 19.84 2.70
N ASP A 287 -7.70 20.00 2.68
CA ASP A 287 -6.74 18.94 3.01
C ASP A 287 -6.82 18.59 4.50
N PHE A 288 -6.23 17.47 4.92
CA PHE A 288 -6.16 17.11 6.34
C PHE A 288 -4.82 17.53 6.97
N ASP A 289 -4.88 18.44 7.94
CA ASP A 289 -3.80 18.84 8.86
C ASP A 289 -4.46 19.33 10.18
N ASN A 290 -3.68 19.86 11.11
CA ASN A 290 -4.13 20.46 12.35
C ASN A 290 -4.66 21.88 12.07
N GLY A 291 -5.88 21.97 11.55
CA GLY A 291 -6.54 23.23 11.20
C GLY A 291 -6.76 24.19 12.38
N GLY A 292 -7.18 25.42 12.08
CA GLY A 292 -7.21 26.53 13.04
C GLY A 292 -8.45 26.64 13.97
N SER A 293 -9.57 27.13 13.44
CA SER A 293 -10.72 27.61 14.23
C SER A 293 -11.81 26.55 14.39
N SER A 294 -12.58 26.61 15.48
CA SER A 294 -13.67 25.66 15.75
C SER A 294 -14.75 25.67 14.66
N VAL A 295 -15.09 24.49 14.14
CA VAL A 295 -16.16 24.29 13.16
C VAL A 295 -17.52 24.28 13.87
N ALA A 296 -18.50 25.01 13.33
CA ALA A 296 -19.87 24.97 13.84
C ALA A 296 -20.47 23.56 13.66
N GLN A 297 -21.34 23.12 14.59
CA GLN A 297 -21.99 21.80 14.59
C GLN A 297 -21.07 20.56 14.73
N CYS A 298 -19.74 20.66 14.55
CA CYS A 298 -18.79 19.64 14.98
C CYS A 298 -17.97 20.06 16.21
N THR A 299 -18.29 19.48 17.38
CA THR A 299 -17.49 19.69 18.59
C THR A 299 -16.15 18.98 18.47
N GLY A 300 -15.05 19.75 18.50
CA GLY A 300 -13.68 19.23 18.41
C GLY A 300 -13.10 19.20 16.99
N CYS A 301 -13.88 19.51 15.95
CA CYS A 301 -13.33 19.80 14.64
C CYS A 301 -12.74 21.22 14.58
N LEU A 302 -11.62 21.37 13.87
CA LEU A 302 -11.01 22.65 13.54
C LEU A 302 -10.86 22.81 12.02
N SER A 303 -10.90 24.02 11.50
CA SER A 303 -10.62 24.33 10.10
C SER A 303 -9.94 25.68 9.93
N ASP A 304 -9.15 25.83 8.88
CA ASP A 304 -8.63 27.11 8.41
C ASP A 304 -8.77 27.25 6.88
N GLY A 305 -7.86 27.98 6.22
CA GLY A 305 -7.98 28.33 4.81
C GLY A 305 -7.65 27.21 3.83
N ASP A 306 -6.91 26.19 4.26
CA ASP A 306 -6.49 25.06 3.42
C ASP A 306 -6.62 23.69 4.11
N SER A 307 -6.86 23.64 5.43
CA SER A 307 -6.91 22.38 6.18
C SER A 307 -8.12 22.21 7.12
N PHE A 308 -8.50 20.95 7.32
CA PHE A 308 -9.52 20.49 8.27
C PHE A 308 -8.93 19.44 9.22
N GLN A 309 -9.21 19.59 10.50
CA GLN A 309 -8.93 18.63 11.56
C GLN A 309 -10.25 18.05 12.07
N PRO A 310 -10.49 16.73 11.99
CA PRO A 310 -11.65 16.12 12.63
C PRO A 310 -11.46 16.05 14.16
N ARG A 311 -12.56 15.77 14.89
CA ARG A 311 -12.51 15.48 16.33
C ARG A 311 -11.61 14.27 16.63
N ASP A 312 -11.00 14.24 17.81
CA ASP A 312 -9.95 13.26 18.16
C ASP A 312 -10.37 11.79 17.95
N ALA A 313 -11.61 11.45 18.29
CA ALA A 313 -12.14 10.08 18.24
C ALA A 313 -12.50 9.55 16.83
N VAL A 314 -12.08 10.23 15.76
CA VAL A 314 -12.11 9.72 14.36
C VAL A 314 -10.89 10.17 13.54
N LYS A 315 -9.83 10.67 14.20
CA LYS A 315 -8.60 11.10 13.51
C LYS A 315 -7.94 9.91 12.81
N GLY A 316 -7.94 8.76 13.45
CA GLY A 316 -7.41 7.51 12.93
C GLY A 316 -8.27 6.95 11.81
N ASP A 317 -9.59 6.96 11.95
CA ASP A 317 -10.56 6.60 10.90
C ASP A 317 -10.25 7.36 9.61
N VAL A 318 -10.18 8.70 9.69
CA VAL A 318 -9.89 9.56 8.53
C VAL A 318 -8.54 9.20 7.91
N ALA A 319 -7.50 9.06 8.71
CA ALA A 319 -6.18 8.67 8.22
C ALA A 319 -6.20 7.31 7.50
N ARG A 320 -6.83 6.28 8.08
CA ARG A 320 -6.92 4.93 7.49
C ARG A 320 -7.78 4.90 6.23
N MET A 321 -8.78 5.77 6.11
CA MET A 321 -9.54 5.95 4.86
C MET A 321 -8.69 6.59 3.76
N ILE A 322 -7.87 7.61 4.07
CA ILE A 322 -6.93 8.20 3.11
C ILE A 322 -5.86 7.20 2.68
N PHE A 323 -5.27 6.45 3.62
CA PHE A 323 -4.30 5.41 3.30
C PHE A 323 -4.90 4.29 2.43
N TYR A 324 -6.13 3.85 2.73
CA TYR A 324 -6.84 2.89 1.87
C TYR A 324 -6.98 3.41 0.44
N MET A 325 -7.44 4.64 0.26
CA MET A 325 -7.66 5.22 -1.06
C MET A 325 -6.37 5.28 -1.89
N ALA A 326 -5.24 5.60 -1.25
CA ALA A 326 -3.94 5.64 -1.91
C ALA A 326 -3.42 4.26 -2.36
N ILE A 327 -3.72 3.19 -1.60
CA ILE A 327 -3.39 1.82 -1.99
C ILE A 327 -4.41 1.25 -2.99
N ARG A 328 -5.68 1.65 -2.89
CA ARG A 328 -6.71 1.15 -3.82
C ARG A 328 -6.52 1.76 -5.20
N TYR A 329 -6.31 3.06 -5.31
CA TYR A 329 -6.28 3.79 -6.58
C TYR A 329 -4.86 4.24 -6.93
N GLU A 330 -4.00 3.28 -7.32
CA GLU A 330 -2.60 3.52 -7.70
C GLU A 330 -2.41 4.02 -9.15
N GLY A 331 -3.50 4.31 -9.88
CA GLY A 331 -3.45 4.77 -11.27
C GLY A 331 -3.12 3.70 -12.31
N ASP A 332 -3.37 2.42 -12.00
CA ASP A 332 -3.30 1.30 -12.95
C ASP A 332 -4.65 0.94 -13.58
N ASP A 333 -5.73 1.61 -13.17
CA ASP A 333 -7.07 1.52 -13.74
C ASP A 333 -7.47 2.86 -14.44
N ALA A 334 -8.76 3.19 -14.50
CA ALA A 334 -9.25 4.40 -15.17
C ALA A 334 -9.13 5.67 -14.31
N TRP A 335 -8.68 5.56 -13.05
CA TRP A 335 -8.60 6.64 -12.08
C TRP A 335 -7.16 7.17 -11.94
N PRO A 336 -6.94 8.41 -11.48
CA PRO A 336 -5.60 8.89 -11.18
C PRO A 336 -4.98 8.15 -9.99
N ASN A 337 -3.64 8.12 -9.92
CA ASN A 337 -2.92 7.68 -8.72
C ASN A 337 -3.19 8.67 -7.57
N LEU A 338 -3.98 8.25 -6.59
CA LEU A 338 -4.26 8.98 -5.37
C LEU A 338 -3.11 8.75 -4.37
N GLU A 339 -2.54 9.80 -3.76
CA GLU A 339 -1.46 9.64 -2.77
C GLU A 339 -1.40 10.83 -1.76
N PRO A 340 -1.38 10.62 -0.43
CA PRO A 340 -1.11 11.71 0.53
C PRO A 340 0.32 12.25 0.36
N ASN A 341 0.56 13.50 0.72
CA ASN A 341 1.89 14.13 0.60
C ASN A 341 2.21 14.99 1.85
N GLU A 342 3.31 15.75 1.88
CA GLU A 342 3.62 16.60 3.05
C GLU A 342 3.06 18.03 2.92
N SER A 343 2.01 18.22 2.12
CA SER A 343 1.45 19.53 1.77
C SER A 343 -0.06 19.61 2.05
N VAL A 344 -0.51 20.84 2.27
CA VAL A 344 -1.91 21.28 2.19
C VAL A 344 -2.06 22.27 1.03
N GLY A 345 -3.29 22.56 0.62
CA GLY A 345 -3.56 23.41 -0.54
C GLY A 345 -3.30 22.69 -1.87
N ASN A 346 -3.52 21.38 -1.93
CA ASN A 346 -3.23 20.54 -3.12
C ASN A 346 -4.10 20.87 -4.36
N GLY A 347 -5.15 21.67 -4.20
CA GLY A 347 -5.98 22.18 -5.30
C GLY A 347 -6.78 21.07 -5.98
N THR A 348 -6.43 20.77 -7.23
CA THR A 348 -7.03 19.67 -8.01
C THR A 348 -6.07 18.49 -8.24
N ALA A 349 -4.86 18.53 -7.68
CA ALA A 349 -3.94 17.40 -7.75
C ALA A 349 -4.54 16.17 -7.04
N PRO A 350 -4.25 14.93 -7.48
CA PRO A 350 -4.70 13.70 -6.82
C PRO A 350 -3.91 13.41 -5.52
N ASN A 351 -3.72 14.44 -4.70
CA ASN A 351 -3.05 14.40 -3.42
C ASN A 351 -3.94 14.99 -2.35
N ILE A 352 -3.97 14.38 -1.16
CA ILE A 352 -4.76 14.92 -0.05
C ILE A 352 -4.09 14.72 1.31
N GLY A 353 -4.07 15.80 2.09
CA GLY A 353 -3.64 15.81 3.49
C GLY A 353 -2.16 15.55 3.71
N LYS A 354 -1.72 15.97 4.89
CA LYS A 354 -0.34 15.95 5.32
C LYS A 354 0.02 14.59 5.93
N LEU A 355 0.77 13.80 5.18
CA LEU A 355 1.19 12.43 5.47
C LEU A 355 1.77 12.27 6.88
N SER A 356 2.68 13.14 7.31
CA SER A 356 3.23 13.11 8.69
C SER A 356 2.15 13.22 9.78
N VAL A 357 1.09 14.00 9.54
CA VAL A 357 -0.03 14.21 10.46
C VAL A 357 -1.04 13.07 10.37
N LEU A 358 -1.36 12.58 9.17
CA LEU A 358 -2.18 11.39 8.96
C LEU A 358 -1.56 10.15 9.63
N LYS A 359 -0.23 9.98 9.55
CA LYS A 359 0.50 8.94 10.27
C LYS A 359 0.36 9.08 11.79
N ALA A 360 0.52 10.30 12.32
CA ALA A 360 0.37 10.57 13.75
C ALA A 360 -1.06 10.29 14.24
N TRP A 361 -2.08 10.67 13.46
CA TRP A 361 -3.48 10.40 13.73
C TRP A 361 -3.80 8.90 13.73
N SER A 362 -3.38 8.15 12.71
CA SER A 362 -3.59 6.69 12.66
C SER A 362 -2.90 5.91 13.79
N ALA A 363 -1.82 6.45 14.36
CA ALA A 363 -1.12 5.86 15.49
C ALA A 363 -1.71 6.29 16.85
N GLY A 364 -2.20 7.52 16.95
CA GLY A 364 -2.80 8.08 18.18
C GLY A 364 -4.25 7.64 18.44
N ASP A 365 -4.97 7.25 17.39
CA ASP A 365 -6.37 6.81 17.43
C ASP A 365 -6.52 5.43 16.74
N PRO A 366 -6.24 4.31 17.45
CA PRO A 366 -6.25 2.96 16.88
C PRO A 366 -7.66 2.46 16.50
N PRO A 367 -7.79 1.51 15.56
CA PRO A 367 -9.09 1.00 15.11
C PRO A 367 -10.01 0.52 16.24
N ASP A 368 -11.19 1.12 16.35
CA ASP A 368 -12.15 0.83 17.42
C ASP A 368 -13.15 -0.30 17.02
N ALA A 369 -14.17 -0.54 17.84
CA ALA A 369 -15.17 -1.56 17.56
C ALA A 369 -16.15 -1.17 16.45
N PHE A 370 -16.44 0.13 16.28
CA PHE A 370 -17.33 0.64 15.25
C PHE A 370 -16.66 0.56 13.87
N GLU A 371 -15.41 1.01 13.77
CA GLU A 371 -14.61 0.98 12.54
C GLU A 371 -14.34 -0.47 12.07
N LYS A 372 -14.04 -1.39 13.01
CA LYS A 372 -13.89 -2.82 12.70
C LYS A 372 -15.20 -3.48 12.24
N ARG A 373 -16.34 -3.18 12.89
CA ARG A 373 -17.68 -3.58 12.40
C ARG A 373 -17.89 -3.07 10.98
N ARG A 374 -17.60 -1.78 10.74
CA ARG A 374 -17.78 -1.13 9.44
C ARG A 374 -17.00 -1.84 8.33
N ASN A 375 -15.71 -2.12 8.55
CA ASN A 375 -14.86 -2.87 7.62
C ASN A 375 -15.43 -4.26 7.31
N GLN A 376 -15.91 -4.97 8.34
CA GLN A 376 -16.54 -6.29 8.19
C GLN A 376 -17.85 -6.23 7.38
N VAL A 377 -18.73 -5.26 7.64
CA VAL A 377 -20.00 -5.09 6.91
C VAL A 377 -19.75 -4.75 5.43
N ILE A 378 -18.75 -3.91 5.13
CA ILE A 378 -18.37 -3.62 3.74
C ILE A 378 -17.88 -4.90 3.03
N TYR A 379 -17.10 -5.72 3.72
CA TYR A 379 -16.64 -7.01 3.20
C TYR A 379 -17.76 -8.03 2.99
N ASP A 380 -18.62 -8.25 3.98
CA ASP A 380 -19.64 -9.31 3.89
C ASP A 380 -20.77 -8.95 2.90
N THR A 381 -21.19 -7.67 2.86
CA THR A 381 -22.45 -7.27 2.21
C THR A 381 -22.26 -6.44 0.95
N TRP A 382 -21.27 -5.54 0.88
CA TRP A 382 -21.30 -4.41 -0.06
C TRP A 382 -20.22 -4.44 -1.15
N GLN A 383 -18.94 -4.55 -0.78
CA GLN A 383 -17.82 -4.45 -1.73
C GLN A 383 -16.91 -5.68 -1.75
N HIS A 384 -16.98 -6.57 -0.76
CA HIS A 384 -16.14 -7.79 -0.70
C HIS A 384 -14.62 -7.53 -0.70
N ASN A 385 -14.21 -6.30 -0.44
CA ASN A 385 -12.84 -5.91 -0.12
C ASN A 385 -12.77 -5.29 1.28
N ARG A 386 -11.56 -5.26 1.85
CA ARG A 386 -11.29 -4.76 3.21
C ARG A 386 -10.32 -3.59 3.20
N ASN A 387 -10.47 -2.65 4.11
CA ASN A 387 -9.43 -1.66 4.39
C ASN A 387 -8.33 -2.32 5.24
N PRO A 388 -7.11 -2.50 4.69
CA PRO A 388 -6.05 -3.23 5.36
C PRO A 388 -5.50 -2.49 6.57
N PHE A 389 -5.67 -1.17 6.66
CA PHE A 389 -5.17 -0.37 7.78
C PHE A 389 -6.10 -0.41 9.01
N ILE A 390 -7.33 -0.92 8.87
CA ILE A 390 -8.24 -1.20 9.99
C ILE A 390 -7.88 -2.54 10.64
N ASP A 391 -7.56 -3.54 9.82
CA ASP A 391 -7.17 -4.87 10.30
C ASP A 391 -5.69 -4.91 10.75
N HIS A 392 -4.81 -4.14 10.09
CA HIS A 392 -3.37 -4.01 10.35
C HIS A 392 -2.92 -2.53 10.36
N PRO A 393 -3.23 -1.76 11.42
CA PRO A 393 -2.82 -0.35 11.52
C PRO A 393 -1.29 -0.14 11.48
N GLU A 394 -0.50 -1.14 11.87
CA GLU A 394 0.96 -1.14 11.78
C GLU A 394 1.50 -1.07 10.33
N TRP A 395 0.68 -1.40 9.34
CA TRP A 395 1.08 -1.31 7.94
C TRP A 395 1.19 0.12 7.41
N VAL A 396 0.58 1.11 8.07
CA VAL A 396 0.79 2.52 7.76
C VAL A 396 2.28 2.87 7.83
N SER A 397 2.91 2.64 9.00
CA SER A 397 4.35 2.86 9.19
C SER A 397 5.22 1.89 8.38
N SER A 398 4.67 0.75 7.94
CA SER A 398 5.39 -0.21 7.10
C SER A 398 5.46 0.22 5.63
N ILE A 399 4.53 1.07 5.14
CA ILE A 399 4.50 1.57 3.75
C ILE A 399 5.07 2.98 3.67
N TRP A 400 4.67 3.86 4.59
CA TRP A 400 5.16 5.22 4.73
C TRP A 400 6.03 5.33 6.00
N PRO A 401 7.31 4.92 5.96
CA PRO A 401 8.22 5.01 7.11
C PRO A 401 8.42 6.45 7.60
#